data_AF-A0A1F8B6Z4-F1
#
_entry.id   AF-A0A1F8B6Z4-F1
#
_cell.length_a   1.000
_cell.length_b   1.000
_cell.length_c   1.000
_cell.angle_alpha   90.00
_cell.angle_beta   90.00
_cell.angle_gamma   90.00
#
_symmetry.space_group_name_H-M   'P 1'
#
loop_
_entity.id
_entity.type
_entity.pdbx_description
1 polymer ?
#
loop_
_entity_poly.entity_id
_entity_poly.type
_entity_poly.pdbx_seq_one_letter_code
_entity_poly.pdbx_strand_id
1 'polypeptide(L)'
;MERIRAESINRKAVTNEGVLEMWNYYHLREYLLSLGRGKDFTESTDHYSESLELSSIWHGTYDRLRRNASNTQSEYVSIIGVDNQARQIVLQVIPVEGEDREIPSELNKEQRIKTREKGGADVILGDIHAHPEIYEWQYGNQKGKFSHIGSFSVPDFWSIIGPSHDYLMGLVHGDENFLAFRTRESGEMDGLTYLPFFKRNRDSFIKFWYTKRGMTYLPKEKAIVRLNLQGEKGRIDDIELLNLNLDIARKHHLVIYRGKENETLRRIFPETNV
;
A
#
# COMPACT_ATOMS: atom_id res chain seq x y z
N MET A 1 2.25 34.47 -0.81
CA MET A 1 1.60 33.15 -0.72
C MET A 1 1.57 32.74 0.74
N GLU A 2 0.43 32.98 1.40
CA GLU A 2 0.25 32.61 2.80
C GLU A 2 0.13 31.09 2.92
N ARG A 3 1.02 30.48 3.72
CA ARG A 3 0.83 29.11 4.21
C ARG A 3 -0.42 29.12 5.07
N ILE A 4 -1.50 28.52 4.59
CA ILE A 4 -2.63 28.18 5.44
C ILE A 4 -2.10 27.12 6.42
N ARG A 5 -1.68 27.56 7.62
CA ARG A 5 -1.61 26.67 8.77
C ARG A 5 -3.06 26.29 9.05
N ALA A 6 -3.44 25.06 8.73
CA ALA A 6 -4.57 24.45 9.38
C ALA A 6 -4.25 24.46 10.88
N GLU A 7 -4.84 25.39 11.63
CA GLU A 7 -4.83 25.32 13.09
C GLU A 7 -5.65 24.08 13.45
N SER A 8 -4.93 22.99 13.68
CA SER A 8 -5.45 21.66 13.94
C SER A 8 -6.17 21.64 15.28
N ILE A 9 -7.49 21.40 15.26
CA ILE A 9 -8.12 20.69 16.38
C ILE A 9 -7.74 19.23 16.19
N ASN A 10 -6.52 18.87 16.58
CA ASN A 10 -6.11 17.48 16.73
C ASN A 10 -7.06 16.86 17.75
N ARG A 11 -7.94 15.97 17.30
CA ARG A 11 -8.79 15.22 18.22
C ARG A 11 -7.92 14.14 18.84
N LYS A 12 -7.98 14.11 20.16
CA LYS A 12 -7.36 13.12 21.02
C LYS A 12 -8.30 11.92 21.08
N ALA A 13 -7.93 10.80 20.47
CA ALA A 13 -8.68 9.56 20.62
C ALA A 13 -8.31 8.96 21.98
N VAL A 14 -9.31 8.77 22.86
CA VAL A 14 -9.09 8.14 24.16
C VAL A 14 -9.24 6.63 23.98
N THR A 15 -8.15 5.90 24.20
CA THR A 15 -8.16 4.44 24.28
C THR A 15 -7.86 4.00 25.72
N ASN A 16 -8.02 2.72 26.03
CA ASN A 16 -7.60 2.15 27.32
C ASN A 16 -6.07 2.30 27.57
N GLU A 17 -5.31 2.69 26.55
CA GLU A 17 -3.84 2.79 26.55
C GLU A 17 -3.34 4.25 26.60
N GLY A 18 -4.24 5.24 26.54
CA GLY A 18 -3.88 6.66 26.61
C GLY A 18 -4.60 7.53 25.59
N VAL A 19 -4.05 8.73 25.36
CA VAL A 19 -4.57 9.70 24.41
C VAL A 19 -3.72 9.64 23.13
N LEU A 20 -4.27 9.06 22.08
CA LEU A 20 -3.60 8.96 20.79
C LEU A 20 -3.88 10.20 19.92
N GLU A 21 -2.87 10.66 19.19
CA GLU A 21 -3.07 11.65 18.13
C GLU A 21 -3.80 11.01 16.95
N MET A 22 -4.92 11.59 16.52
CA MET A 22 -5.77 11.05 15.47
C MET A 22 -6.01 12.09 14.37
N TRP A 23 -5.74 11.70 13.12
CA TRP A 23 -6.34 12.37 11.97
C TRP A 23 -7.72 11.77 11.71
N ASN A 24 -8.75 12.56 11.98
CA ASN A 24 -10.07 12.24 11.46
C ASN A 24 -10.11 12.35 9.93
N TYR A 25 -11.20 11.91 9.31
CA TYR A 25 -11.30 11.94 7.84
C TYR A 25 -11.15 13.35 7.23
N TYR A 26 -11.53 14.41 7.95
CA TYR A 26 -11.34 15.78 7.47
C TYR A 26 -9.86 16.13 7.32
N HIS A 27 -9.02 15.79 8.30
CA HIS A 27 -7.57 15.99 8.23
C HIS A 27 -6.96 15.15 7.11
N LEU A 28 -7.32 13.86 7.02
CA LEU A 28 -6.86 12.99 5.95
C LEU A 28 -7.23 13.56 4.57
N ARG A 29 -8.46 14.03 4.39
CA ARG A 29 -8.91 14.65 3.13
C ARG A 29 -8.10 15.88 2.77
N GLU A 30 -7.87 16.81 3.70
CA GLU A 30 -7.07 18.01 3.42
C GLU A 30 -5.60 17.68 3.12
N TYR A 31 -5.07 16.64 3.76
CA TYR A 31 -3.74 16.12 3.44
C TYR A 31 -3.68 15.54 2.01
N LEU A 32 -4.63 14.68 1.63
CA LEU A 32 -4.71 14.11 0.27
C LEU A 32 -4.89 15.20 -0.80
N LEU A 33 -5.71 16.22 -0.55
CA LEU A 33 -5.84 17.38 -1.44
C LEU A 33 -4.53 18.16 -1.58
N SER A 34 -3.73 18.23 -0.51
CA SER A 34 -2.41 18.86 -0.56
C SER A 34 -1.42 18.03 -1.37
N LEU A 35 -1.43 16.69 -1.22
CA LEU A 35 -0.63 15.78 -2.06
C LEU A 35 -0.92 15.92 -3.55
N GLY A 36 -2.17 16.22 -3.90
CA GLY A 36 -2.59 16.56 -5.26
C GLY A 36 -1.84 17.74 -5.90
N ARG A 37 -1.12 18.54 -5.11
CA ARG A 37 -0.33 19.69 -5.59
C ARG A 37 1.14 19.34 -5.83
N GLY A 38 1.56 18.13 -5.50
CA GLY A 38 2.88 17.61 -5.78
C GLY A 38 3.70 17.23 -4.54
N LYS A 39 4.89 16.68 -4.79
CA LYS A 39 5.76 16.09 -3.76
C LYS A 39 6.16 17.03 -2.61
N ASP A 40 6.21 18.34 -2.84
CA ASP A 40 6.59 19.32 -1.82
C ASP A 40 5.54 19.42 -0.70
N PHE A 41 4.35 18.84 -0.90
CA PHE A 41 3.26 18.75 0.08
C PHE A 41 3.22 17.41 0.81
N THR A 42 4.19 16.53 0.58
CA THR A 42 4.37 15.35 1.43
C THR A 42 4.76 15.77 2.85
N GLU A 43 4.24 15.06 3.85
CA GLU A 43 4.58 15.31 5.24
C GLU A 43 5.87 14.59 5.62
N SER A 44 6.57 15.14 6.61
CA SER A 44 7.66 14.44 7.26
C SER A 44 7.13 13.26 8.04
N THR A 45 7.93 12.20 8.12
CA THR A 45 7.58 10.92 8.74
C THR A 45 7.04 11.07 10.18
N ASP A 46 7.56 12.02 10.94
CA ASP A 46 7.20 12.34 12.33
C ASP A 46 5.91 13.15 12.49
N HIS A 47 5.37 13.73 11.41
CA HIS A 47 4.13 14.51 11.43
C HIS A 47 2.86 13.69 11.21
N TYR A 48 2.99 12.41 10.86
CA TYR A 48 1.84 11.53 10.72
C TYR A 48 1.25 11.20 12.09
N SER A 49 -0.08 11.17 12.18
CA SER A 49 -0.80 10.76 13.39
C SER A 49 -0.58 9.29 13.76
N GLU A 50 -0.97 8.92 14.97
CA GLU A 50 -0.94 7.52 15.41
C GLU A 50 -2.12 6.71 14.86
N SER A 51 -3.22 7.39 14.52
CA SER A 51 -4.39 6.73 13.93
C SER A 51 -5.09 7.58 12.86
N LEU A 52 -5.70 6.90 11.88
CA LEU A 52 -6.44 7.48 10.76
C LEU A 52 -7.87 6.98 10.74
N GLU A 53 -8.82 7.90 10.76
CA GLU A 53 -10.22 7.62 10.48
C GLU A 53 -10.50 7.73 8.97
N LEU A 54 -11.10 6.68 8.40
CA LEU A 54 -11.53 6.67 7.01
C LEU A 54 -13.02 7.04 6.92
N SER A 55 -13.46 7.55 5.77
CA SER A 55 -14.88 7.78 5.54
C SER A 55 -15.62 6.48 5.19
N SER A 56 -16.95 6.52 5.26
CA SER A 56 -17.81 5.41 4.82
C SER A 56 -17.59 5.01 3.35
N ILE A 57 -17.18 5.95 2.49
CA ILE A 57 -16.86 5.68 1.08
C ILE A 57 -15.60 4.83 0.96
N TRP A 58 -14.57 5.14 1.76
CA TRP A 58 -13.35 4.34 1.81
C TRP A 58 -13.62 2.94 2.35
N HIS A 59 -14.31 2.83 3.48
CA HIS A 59 -14.72 1.54 4.03
C HIS A 59 -15.54 0.72 3.03
N GLY A 60 -16.56 1.34 2.41
CA GLY A 60 -17.36 0.67 1.38
C GLY A 60 -16.57 0.25 0.14
N THR A 61 -15.43 0.90 -0.16
CA THR A 61 -14.52 0.51 -1.26
C THR A 61 -13.65 -0.67 -0.84
N TYR A 62 -13.08 -0.64 0.36
CA TYR A 62 -12.38 -1.78 0.96
C TYR A 62 -13.28 -3.03 1.03
N ASP A 63 -14.55 -2.88 1.42
CA ASP A 63 -15.50 -3.99 1.52
C ASP A 63 -15.93 -4.56 0.16
N ARG A 64 -15.92 -3.74 -0.90
CA ARG A 64 -16.15 -4.22 -2.27
C ARG A 64 -14.94 -4.98 -2.79
N LEU A 65 -13.75 -4.42 -2.58
CA LEU A 65 -12.48 -5.08 -2.92
C LEU A 65 -12.37 -6.44 -2.23
N ARG A 66 -12.63 -6.50 -0.92
CA ARG A 66 -12.66 -7.73 -0.12
C ARG A 66 -13.58 -8.77 -0.74
N ARG A 67 -14.87 -8.43 -0.88
CA ARG A 67 -15.88 -9.37 -1.40
C ARG A 67 -15.61 -9.84 -2.82
N ASN A 68 -15.04 -8.99 -3.67
CA ASN A 68 -14.71 -9.36 -5.05
C ASN A 68 -13.50 -10.30 -5.11
N ALA A 69 -12.49 -10.05 -4.28
CA ALA A 69 -11.32 -10.90 -4.16
C ALA A 69 -11.62 -12.21 -3.39
N SER A 70 -12.68 -12.25 -2.58
CA SER A 70 -13.13 -13.46 -1.90
C SER A 70 -13.55 -14.52 -2.91
N ASN A 71 -12.94 -15.70 -2.84
CA ASN A 71 -13.22 -16.87 -3.70
C ASN A 71 -12.81 -16.72 -5.17
N THR A 72 -11.98 -15.76 -5.52
CA THR A 72 -11.38 -15.65 -6.86
C THR A 72 -9.86 -15.81 -6.77
N GLN A 73 -9.21 -16.01 -7.91
CA GLN A 73 -7.74 -15.95 -8.02
C GLN A 73 -7.26 -14.59 -8.53
N SER A 74 -8.20 -13.71 -8.87
CA SER A 74 -7.93 -12.41 -9.48
C SER A 74 -7.64 -11.37 -8.40
N GLU A 75 -6.70 -10.47 -8.70
CA GLU A 75 -6.60 -9.22 -7.94
C GLU A 75 -7.66 -8.22 -8.39
N TYR A 76 -8.04 -7.31 -7.52
CA TYR A 76 -8.93 -6.20 -7.85
C TYR A 76 -8.27 -4.88 -7.48
N VAL A 77 -8.52 -3.84 -8.25
CA VAL A 77 -7.95 -2.51 -8.04
C VAL A 77 -9.00 -1.40 -8.12
N SER A 78 -8.81 -0.38 -7.30
CA SER A 78 -9.55 0.88 -7.28
C SER A 78 -8.57 2.04 -7.27
N ILE A 79 -8.67 2.95 -8.25
CA ILE A 79 -7.79 4.12 -8.33
C ILE A 79 -8.24 5.24 -7.38
N ILE A 80 -7.26 5.92 -6.80
CA ILE A 80 -7.43 7.09 -5.92
C ILE A 80 -6.88 8.32 -6.63
N GLY A 81 -7.68 9.36 -6.72
CA GLY A 81 -7.29 10.66 -7.23
C GLY A 81 -7.89 11.80 -6.43
N VAL A 82 -7.59 13.00 -6.86
CA VAL A 82 -8.21 14.22 -6.37
C VAL A 82 -8.67 15.07 -7.54
N ASP A 83 -9.66 15.89 -7.26
CA ASP A 83 -10.05 17.04 -8.07
C ASP A 83 -9.76 18.28 -7.21
N ASN A 84 -8.64 18.95 -7.51
CA ASN A 84 -8.21 20.13 -6.76
C ASN A 84 -9.16 21.32 -6.93
N GLN A 85 -9.86 21.41 -8.07
CA GLN A 85 -10.77 22.52 -8.36
C GLN A 85 -12.04 22.40 -7.52
N ALA A 86 -12.65 21.22 -7.52
CA ALA A 86 -13.82 20.94 -6.67
C ALA A 86 -13.43 20.61 -5.22
N ARG A 87 -12.14 20.52 -4.91
CA ARG A 87 -11.59 20.14 -3.60
C ARG A 87 -12.18 18.81 -3.11
N GLN A 88 -12.16 17.78 -3.92
CA GLN A 88 -12.72 16.47 -3.56
C GLN A 88 -11.72 15.34 -3.79
N ILE A 89 -11.87 14.27 -3.01
CA ILE A 89 -11.19 13.00 -3.26
C ILE A 89 -12.04 12.22 -4.26
N VAL A 90 -11.43 11.81 -5.36
CA VAL A 90 -12.06 10.96 -6.38
C VAL A 90 -11.60 9.53 -6.11
N LEU A 91 -12.54 8.67 -5.71
CA LEU A 91 -12.25 7.25 -5.47
C LEU A 91 -13.05 6.40 -6.44
N GLN A 92 -12.38 5.48 -7.13
CA GLN A 92 -13.05 4.49 -7.96
C GLN A 92 -13.76 3.44 -7.07
N VAL A 93 -15.01 3.70 -6.73
CA VAL A 93 -15.80 2.87 -5.80
C VAL A 93 -16.24 1.51 -6.37
N ILE A 94 -16.14 1.32 -7.69
CA ILE A 94 -16.36 0.02 -8.34
C ILE A 94 -14.98 -0.53 -8.72
N PRO A 95 -14.45 -1.50 -7.97
CA PRO A 95 -13.15 -2.09 -8.28
C PRO A 95 -13.18 -2.81 -9.61
N VAL A 96 -12.03 -2.88 -10.26
CA VAL A 96 -11.84 -3.56 -11.54
C VAL A 96 -11.00 -4.81 -11.34
N GLU A 97 -11.45 -5.90 -11.93
CA GLU A 97 -10.76 -7.19 -11.91
C GLU A 97 -9.50 -7.16 -12.78
N GLY A 98 -8.39 -7.64 -12.23
CA GLY A 98 -7.15 -7.92 -12.93
C GLY A 98 -7.06 -9.36 -13.44
N GLU A 99 -5.84 -9.88 -13.47
CA GLU A 99 -5.53 -11.28 -13.81
C GLU A 99 -5.19 -12.07 -12.53
N ASP A 100 -4.91 -13.37 -12.69
CA ASP A 100 -4.47 -14.24 -11.59
C ASP A 100 -3.22 -13.64 -10.92
N ARG A 101 -3.41 -13.12 -9.70
CA ARG A 101 -2.35 -12.53 -8.85
C ARG A 101 -1.60 -11.35 -9.46
N GLU A 102 -2.16 -10.66 -10.44
CA GLU A 102 -1.58 -9.41 -10.92
C GLU A 102 -2.63 -8.45 -11.45
N ILE A 103 -2.43 -7.15 -11.22
CA ILE A 103 -3.06 -6.09 -12.01
C ILE A 103 -2.17 -5.79 -13.22
N PRO A 104 -2.59 -6.10 -14.46
CA PRO A 104 -1.78 -5.80 -15.64
C PRO A 104 -1.52 -4.30 -15.78
N SER A 105 -0.30 -3.94 -16.19
CA SER A 105 0.10 -2.53 -16.33
C SER A 105 -0.81 -1.73 -17.28
N GLU A 106 -1.28 -2.33 -18.36
CA GLU A 106 -2.19 -1.68 -19.31
C GLU A 106 -3.58 -1.45 -18.69
N LEU A 107 -4.08 -2.41 -17.91
CA LEU A 107 -5.33 -2.25 -17.18
C LEU A 107 -5.22 -1.11 -16.16
N ASN A 108 -4.15 -1.08 -15.35
CA ASN A 108 -3.94 -0.03 -14.37
C ASN A 108 -3.86 1.36 -15.06
N LYS A 109 -3.11 1.46 -16.16
CA LYS A 109 -3.03 2.68 -16.96
C LYS A 109 -4.40 3.12 -17.50
N GLU A 110 -5.19 2.19 -18.00
CA GLU A 110 -6.56 2.44 -18.47
C GLU A 110 -7.45 2.98 -17.34
N GLN A 111 -7.43 2.36 -16.16
CA GLN A 111 -8.23 2.82 -15.02
C GLN A 111 -7.81 4.19 -14.52
N ARG A 112 -6.52 4.50 -14.54
CA ARG A 112 -6.01 5.84 -14.20
C ARG A 112 -6.49 6.91 -15.19
N ILE A 113 -6.50 6.59 -16.50
CA ILE A 113 -7.07 7.49 -17.53
C ILE A 113 -8.58 7.67 -17.29
N LYS A 114 -9.34 6.58 -17.10
CA LYS A 114 -10.78 6.65 -16.82
C LYS A 114 -11.09 7.48 -15.57
N THR A 115 -10.30 7.35 -14.51
CA THR A 115 -10.48 8.12 -13.28
C THR A 115 -10.27 9.61 -13.51
N ARG A 116 -9.33 9.99 -14.39
CA ARG A 116 -9.17 11.39 -14.80
C ARG A 116 -10.32 11.88 -15.66
N GLU A 117 -10.60 11.18 -16.76
CA GLU A 117 -11.53 11.66 -17.79
C GLU A 117 -13.01 11.57 -17.37
N LYS A 118 -13.38 10.50 -16.65
CA LYS A 118 -14.77 10.23 -16.24
C LYS A 118 -15.03 10.50 -14.77
N GLY A 119 -14.03 10.25 -13.92
CA GLY A 119 -14.11 10.52 -12.48
C GLY A 119 -13.86 11.98 -12.12
N GLY A 120 -13.29 12.78 -13.04
CA GLY A 120 -13.00 14.19 -12.83
C GLY A 120 -11.71 14.45 -12.04
N ALA A 121 -10.89 13.43 -11.79
CA ALA A 121 -9.63 13.63 -11.08
C ALA A 121 -8.62 14.40 -11.95
N ASP A 122 -8.05 15.49 -11.45
CA ASP A 122 -6.94 16.18 -12.11
C ASP A 122 -5.60 15.50 -11.77
N VAL A 123 -5.48 14.93 -10.58
CA VAL A 123 -4.27 14.21 -10.12
C VAL A 123 -4.61 12.84 -9.58
N ILE A 124 -3.81 11.83 -9.95
CA ILE A 124 -3.88 10.48 -9.39
C ILE A 124 -2.88 10.42 -8.24
N LEU A 125 -3.33 9.93 -7.09
CA LEU A 125 -2.50 9.79 -5.90
C LEU A 125 -1.97 8.36 -5.69
N GLY A 126 -2.68 7.36 -6.23
CA GLY A 126 -2.32 5.96 -6.08
C GLY A 126 -3.52 5.05 -6.31
N ASP A 127 -3.52 3.88 -5.67
CA ASP A 127 -4.58 2.89 -5.78
C ASP A 127 -4.79 2.11 -4.48
N ILE A 128 -5.93 1.42 -4.40
CA ILE A 128 -6.24 0.40 -3.39
C ILE A 128 -6.42 -0.91 -4.15
N HIS A 129 -5.72 -1.97 -3.76
CA HIS A 129 -5.92 -3.28 -4.35
C HIS A 129 -6.22 -4.36 -3.31
N ALA A 130 -6.63 -5.53 -3.78
CA ALA A 130 -6.88 -6.69 -2.94
C ALA A 130 -6.09 -7.89 -3.45
N HIS A 131 -5.39 -8.55 -2.53
CA HIS A 131 -4.84 -9.87 -2.82
C HIS A 131 -5.94 -10.93 -2.60
N PRO A 132 -6.13 -11.88 -3.54
CA PRO A 132 -7.10 -12.94 -3.37
C PRO A 132 -6.77 -13.84 -2.17
N GLU A 133 -7.79 -14.25 -1.42
CA GLU A 133 -7.64 -15.29 -0.41
C GLU A 133 -7.42 -16.64 -1.10
N ILE A 134 -6.19 -17.16 -1.05
CA ILE A 134 -5.89 -18.46 -1.64
C ILE A 134 -6.39 -19.57 -0.70
N TYR A 135 -7.66 -19.95 -0.84
CA TYR A 135 -8.18 -21.18 -0.27
C TYR A 135 -7.66 -22.36 -1.10
N GLU A 136 -6.89 -23.24 -0.45
CA GLU A 136 -6.40 -24.62 -0.72
C GLU A 136 -6.89 -25.49 -1.92
N TRP A 137 -7.57 -24.99 -2.94
CA TRP A 137 -8.41 -25.81 -3.82
C TRP A 137 -7.76 -26.39 -5.07
N GLN A 138 -6.49 -26.13 -5.37
CA GLN A 138 -5.90 -26.57 -6.65
C GLN A 138 -4.90 -27.73 -6.58
N TYR A 139 -4.43 -28.18 -5.41
CA TYR A 139 -3.34 -29.17 -5.40
C TYR A 139 -3.42 -30.14 -4.21
N GLY A 140 -4.08 -31.28 -4.43
CA GLY A 140 -4.10 -32.40 -3.50
C GLY A 140 -2.73 -32.65 -2.85
N ASN A 141 -2.70 -32.70 -1.52
CA ASN A 141 -1.60 -33.11 -0.64
C ASN A 141 -0.17 -32.59 -0.93
N GLN A 142 0.02 -31.55 -1.74
CA GLN A 142 1.35 -30.94 -1.95
C GLN A 142 1.44 -29.56 -1.28
N LYS A 143 1.95 -29.59 -0.04
CA LYS A 143 2.39 -28.44 0.74
C LYS A 143 3.42 -27.61 -0.03
N GLY A 144 3.08 -26.34 -0.26
CA GLY A 144 4.01 -25.30 -0.71
C GLY A 144 3.46 -24.46 -1.84
N LYS A 145 2.50 -23.56 -1.55
CA LYS A 145 2.17 -22.44 -2.44
C LYS A 145 1.88 -21.20 -1.60
N PHE A 146 2.64 -20.14 -1.90
CA PHE A 146 2.55 -18.82 -1.29
C PHE A 146 1.30 -18.10 -1.78
N SER A 147 0.47 -17.62 -0.86
CA SER A 147 -0.27 -16.37 -1.03
C SER A 147 0.67 -15.22 -0.68
N HIS A 148 0.42 -14.02 -1.19
CA HIS A 148 0.98 -12.82 -0.56
C HIS A 148 0.22 -12.68 0.77
N ILE A 149 0.84 -13.13 1.87
CA ILE A 149 0.19 -13.23 3.17
C ILE A 149 0.30 -11.89 3.92
N GLY A 150 -0.84 -11.34 4.36
CA GLY A 150 -0.96 -10.32 5.41
C GLY A 150 -0.23 -8.98 5.22
N SER A 151 0.19 -8.63 3.99
CA SER A 151 1.08 -7.48 3.78
C SER A 151 1.24 -7.12 2.29
N PHE A 152 1.84 -5.95 2.01
CA PHE A 152 2.18 -5.54 0.66
C PHE A 152 3.24 -6.46 0.05
N SER A 153 3.11 -6.73 -1.24
CA SER A 153 4.14 -7.42 -2.01
C SER A 153 5.36 -6.49 -2.20
N VAL A 154 6.55 -7.04 -2.45
CA VAL A 154 7.69 -6.19 -2.83
C VAL A 154 7.42 -5.38 -4.12
N PRO A 155 6.75 -5.94 -5.15
CA PRO A 155 6.25 -5.16 -6.27
C PRO A 155 5.36 -3.96 -5.90
N ASP A 156 4.52 -4.06 -4.87
CA ASP A 156 3.65 -2.97 -4.42
C ASP A 156 4.49 -1.78 -3.93
N PHE A 157 5.51 -2.05 -3.13
CA PHE A 157 6.43 -1.01 -2.68
C PHE A 157 7.21 -0.36 -3.82
N TRP A 158 7.55 -1.11 -4.86
CA TRP A 158 8.16 -0.52 -6.05
C TRP A 158 7.24 0.54 -6.67
N SER A 159 5.93 0.32 -6.66
CA SER A 159 4.95 1.26 -7.20
C SER A 159 4.81 2.54 -6.38
N ILE A 160 5.32 2.61 -5.14
CA ILE A 160 5.32 3.83 -4.30
C ILE A 160 6.72 4.48 -4.25
N ILE A 161 7.78 3.66 -4.25
CA ILE A 161 9.18 4.09 -4.05
C ILE A 161 9.89 4.37 -5.37
N GLY A 162 9.49 3.67 -6.42
CA GLY A 162 10.10 3.76 -7.74
C GLY A 162 9.89 5.13 -8.39
N PRO A 163 10.24 5.28 -9.68
CA PRO A 163 9.99 6.51 -10.43
C PRO A 163 8.50 6.77 -10.72
N SER A 164 7.59 6.06 -10.05
CA SER A 164 6.16 6.32 -10.12
C SER A 164 5.82 7.65 -9.42
N HIS A 165 4.62 8.14 -9.72
CA HIS A 165 4.09 9.38 -9.13
C HIS A 165 3.11 9.09 -7.98
N ASP A 166 3.10 7.87 -7.46
CA ASP A 166 2.14 7.48 -6.43
C ASP A 166 2.64 7.96 -5.06
N TYR A 167 1.73 8.54 -4.30
CA TYR A 167 1.95 9.02 -2.95
C TYR A 167 1.39 8.08 -1.89
N LEU A 168 0.45 7.21 -2.26
CA LEU A 168 -0.10 6.21 -1.35
C LEU A 168 -0.53 4.93 -2.06
N MET A 169 -0.68 3.87 -1.28
CA MET A 169 -1.29 2.63 -1.72
C MET A 169 -2.08 2.00 -0.58
N GLY A 170 -3.30 1.57 -0.87
CA GLY A 170 -4.11 0.76 0.03
C GLY A 170 -4.06 -0.71 -0.35
N LEU A 171 -4.17 -1.59 0.64
CA LEU A 171 -4.26 -3.04 0.40
C LEU A 171 -5.36 -3.64 1.28
N VAL A 172 -6.20 -4.49 0.68
CA VAL A 172 -7.07 -5.43 1.38
C VAL A 172 -6.41 -6.80 1.43
N HIS A 173 -6.34 -7.38 2.61
CA HIS A 173 -5.96 -8.77 2.79
C HIS A 173 -6.79 -9.40 3.91
N GLY A 174 -7.67 -10.33 3.54
CA GLY A 174 -8.68 -10.87 4.46
C GLY A 174 -9.46 -9.75 5.14
N ASP A 175 -9.54 -9.81 6.47
CA ASP A 175 -10.24 -8.81 7.28
C ASP A 175 -9.43 -7.52 7.54
N GLU A 176 -8.24 -7.40 6.96
CA GLU A 176 -7.33 -6.30 7.25
C GLU A 176 -7.22 -5.32 6.09
N ASN A 177 -7.11 -4.04 6.46
CA ASN A 177 -6.83 -2.94 5.57
C ASN A 177 -5.47 -2.35 5.92
N PHE A 178 -4.64 -2.18 4.91
CA PHE A 178 -3.36 -1.49 5.01
C PHE A 178 -3.40 -0.22 4.19
N LEU A 179 -2.65 0.79 4.64
CA LEU A 179 -2.47 2.03 3.89
C LEU A 179 -1.03 2.52 4.08
N ALA A 180 -0.29 2.56 2.98
CA ALA A 180 1.09 3.05 2.95
C ALA A 180 1.14 4.45 2.33
N PHE A 181 1.95 5.34 2.92
CA PHE A 181 2.19 6.69 2.43
C PHE A 181 3.67 6.91 2.15
N ARG A 182 3.93 7.65 1.06
CA ARG A 182 5.21 8.27 0.79
C ARG A 182 5.37 9.53 1.65
N THR A 183 6.54 9.69 2.25
CA THR A 183 6.87 10.87 3.06
C THR A 183 7.78 11.81 2.29
N ARG A 184 8.05 12.97 2.88
CA ARG A 184 9.04 13.93 2.39
C ARG A 184 10.44 13.36 2.35
N GLU A 185 10.77 12.49 3.30
CA GLU A 185 12.07 11.83 3.38
C GLU A 185 12.18 10.61 2.45
N SER A 186 11.08 10.19 1.81
CA SER A 186 11.09 9.09 0.86
C SER A 186 11.92 9.44 -0.37
N GLY A 187 13.21 9.12 -0.29
CA GLY A 187 14.12 9.17 -1.42
C GLY A 187 13.61 8.28 -2.54
N GLU A 188 13.73 8.79 -3.77
CA GLU A 188 13.80 7.92 -4.94
C GLU A 188 14.98 6.94 -4.72
N MET A 189 15.05 5.87 -5.51
CA MET A 189 15.92 4.69 -5.31
C MET A 189 17.45 4.89 -5.19
N ASP A 190 17.92 6.05 -4.79
CA ASP A 190 19.30 6.37 -4.43
C ASP A 190 19.87 5.40 -3.38
N GLY A 191 19.01 4.77 -2.58
CA GLY A 191 19.36 3.68 -1.66
C GLY A 191 19.69 2.32 -2.29
N LEU A 192 19.65 2.16 -3.63
CA LEU A 192 20.07 0.94 -4.35
C LEU A 192 21.45 1.08 -5.03
N THR A 193 22.15 2.19 -4.81
CA THR A 193 23.50 2.44 -5.37
C THR A 193 24.61 1.54 -4.78
N TYR A 194 24.30 0.67 -3.80
CA TYR A 194 25.32 -0.10 -3.07
C TYR A 194 25.90 -1.31 -3.80
N LEU A 195 25.45 -1.62 -5.03
CA LEU A 195 26.06 -2.67 -5.85
C LEU A 195 26.25 -2.16 -7.29
N PRO A 196 27.49 -2.11 -7.83
CA PRO A 196 27.76 -1.60 -9.18
C PRO A 196 27.08 -2.39 -10.32
N PHE A 197 26.43 -3.52 -10.00
CA PHE A 197 25.72 -4.39 -10.94
C PHE A 197 24.20 -4.28 -10.87
N PHE A 198 23.66 -3.46 -9.97
CA PHE A 198 22.23 -3.31 -9.78
C PHE A 198 21.67 -2.23 -10.71
N LYS A 199 20.85 -2.63 -11.69
CA LYS A 199 20.12 -1.69 -12.52
C LYS A 199 19.01 -1.06 -11.66
N ARG A 200 18.81 0.26 -11.76
CA ARG A 200 17.66 0.97 -11.16
C ARG A 200 16.35 0.57 -11.87
N ASN A 201 15.93 -0.68 -11.71
CA ASN A 201 14.71 -1.23 -12.31
C ASN A 201 13.94 -2.15 -11.35
N ARG A 202 12.68 -2.39 -11.68
CA ARG A 202 11.72 -3.14 -10.87
C ARG A 202 12.24 -4.52 -10.49
N ASP A 203 12.74 -5.28 -11.46
CA ASP A 203 13.24 -6.64 -11.24
C ASP A 203 14.40 -6.69 -10.26
N SER A 204 15.32 -5.72 -10.36
CA SER A 204 16.45 -5.66 -9.45
C SER A 204 15.97 -5.37 -8.04
N PHE A 205 15.13 -4.34 -7.84
CA PHE A 205 14.55 -4.03 -6.53
C PHE A 205 13.84 -5.23 -5.90
N ILE A 206 12.98 -5.91 -6.68
CA ILE A 206 12.26 -7.09 -6.23
C ILE A 206 13.24 -8.20 -5.82
N LYS A 207 14.22 -8.49 -6.68
CA LYS A 207 15.25 -9.49 -6.41
C LYS A 207 16.04 -9.17 -5.15
N PHE A 208 16.44 -7.91 -4.94
CA PHE A 208 17.21 -7.50 -3.76
C PHE A 208 16.46 -7.79 -2.47
N TRP A 209 15.23 -7.30 -2.36
CA TRP A 209 14.47 -7.39 -1.11
C TRP A 209 14.11 -8.82 -0.74
N TYR A 210 13.71 -9.63 -1.73
CA TYR A 210 13.49 -11.05 -1.49
C TYR A 210 14.78 -11.81 -1.14
N THR A 211 15.88 -11.59 -1.86
CA THR A 211 17.15 -12.29 -1.59
C THR A 211 17.78 -11.87 -0.26
N LYS A 212 17.62 -10.61 0.16
CA LYS A 212 18.06 -10.12 1.48
C LYS A 212 17.41 -10.89 2.63
N ARG A 213 16.22 -11.46 2.43
CA ARG A 213 15.51 -12.31 3.39
C ARG A 213 15.63 -13.81 3.09
N GLY A 214 16.62 -14.23 2.30
CA GLY A 214 16.85 -15.65 1.99
C GLY A 214 15.87 -16.25 0.99
N MET A 215 15.09 -15.41 0.29
CA MET A 215 14.05 -15.87 -0.64
C MET A 215 14.53 -15.83 -2.10
N THR A 216 14.14 -16.82 -2.90
CA THR A 216 14.52 -16.94 -4.32
C THR A 216 13.50 -16.23 -5.20
N TYR A 217 13.93 -15.20 -5.92
CA TYR A 217 13.14 -14.54 -6.95
C TYR A 217 13.11 -15.39 -8.24
N LEU A 218 11.91 -15.67 -8.78
CA LEU A 218 11.73 -16.39 -10.06
C LEU A 218 11.17 -15.43 -11.13
N PRO A 219 12.02 -14.87 -12.01
CA PRO A 219 11.61 -13.86 -12.99
C PRO A 219 10.55 -14.33 -14.00
N LYS A 220 10.55 -15.63 -14.32
CA LYS A 220 9.66 -16.21 -15.34
C LYS A 220 8.22 -16.46 -14.84
N GLU A 221 8.02 -16.45 -13.53
CA GLU A 221 6.73 -16.73 -12.89
C GLU A 221 6.07 -15.45 -12.34
N LYS A 222 6.56 -14.27 -12.75
CA LYS A 222 6.05 -12.90 -12.49
C LYS A 222 5.70 -12.48 -11.06
N ALA A 223 5.68 -13.36 -10.07
CA ALA A 223 5.45 -13.01 -8.67
C ALA A 223 5.88 -14.11 -7.70
N ILE A 224 6.29 -15.29 -8.20
CA ILE A 224 6.57 -16.43 -7.33
C ILE A 224 7.96 -16.32 -6.74
N VAL A 225 8.00 -16.17 -5.42
CA VAL A 225 9.20 -16.32 -4.61
C VAL A 225 9.26 -17.75 -4.10
N ARG A 226 10.36 -18.47 -4.32
CA ARG A 226 10.61 -19.77 -3.65
C ARG A 226 11.63 -19.57 -2.54
N LEU A 227 11.30 -19.84 -1.29
CA LEU A 227 12.32 -19.96 -0.26
C LEU A 227 13.23 -21.16 -0.55
N ASN A 228 14.55 -20.93 -0.59
CA ASN A 228 15.52 -22.01 -0.41
C ASN A 228 15.73 -22.18 1.10
N LEU A 229 14.74 -22.72 1.81
CA LEU A 229 15.00 -23.22 3.15
C LEU A 229 15.74 -24.56 2.99
N GLN A 230 17.02 -24.55 3.35
CA GLN A 230 17.82 -25.77 3.43
C GLN A 230 17.14 -26.71 4.44
N GLY A 231 16.43 -27.73 3.94
CA GLY A 231 16.06 -28.91 4.72
C GLY A 231 14.56 -29.09 5.00
N GLU A 232 13.76 -28.04 5.05
CA GLU A 232 12.32 -28.14 5.21
C GLU A 232 11.62 -27.18 4.25
N LYS A 233 10.58 -27.66 3.54
CA LYS A 233 9.70 -26.83 2.70
C LYS A 233 8.93 -25.84 3.58
N GLY A 234 9.61 -24.82 4.10
CA GLY A 234 9.04 -23.90 5.08
C GLY A 234 8.19 -22.84 4.41
N ARG A 235 7.02 -22.64 5.02
CA ARG A 235 6.11 -21.53 4.82
C ARG A 235 6.81 -20.25 5.31
N ILE A 236 6.81 -19.17 4.52
CA ILE A 236 7.07 -17.83 5.09
C ILE A 236 5.87 -17.56 5.99
N ASP A 237 6.10 -17.34 7.28
CA ASP A 237 5.03 -16.91 8.16
C ASP A 237 4.71 -15.42 7.94
N ASP A 238 3.51 -15.01 8.30
CA ASP A 238 2.97 -13.67 8.10
C ASP A 238 3.87 -12.60 8.74
N ILE A 239 4.56 -13.00 9.82
CA ILE A 239 5.50 -12.17 10.57
C ILE A 239 6.75 -11.87 9.74
N GLU A 240 7.31 -12.85 9.03
CA GLU A 240 8.46 -12.66 8.15
C GLU A 240 8.16 -11.71 6.97
N LEU A 241 6.98 -11.81 6.35
CA LEU A 241 6.57 -10.87 5.28
C LEU A 241 6.30 -9.47 5.81
N LEU A 242 5.63 -9.35 6.96
CA LEU A 242 5.45 -8.06 7.63
C LEU A 242 6.81 -7.45 8.00
N ASN A 243 7.74 -8.22 8.52
CA ASN A 243 9.10 -7.75 8.81
C ASN A 243 9.84 -7.28 7.56
N LEU A 244 9.65 -7.95 6.41
CA LEU A 244 10.15 -7.47 5.12
C LEU A 244 9.52 -6.13 4.72
N ASN A 245 8.20 -5.99 4.88
CA ASN A 245 7.48 -4.73 4.64
C ASN A 245 8.04 -3.58 5.49
N LEU A 246 8.22 -3.82 6.79
CA LEU A 246 8.76 -2.84 7.73
C LEU A 246 10.20 -2.46 7.42
N ASP A 247 11.02 -3.40 6.96
CA ASP A 247 12.39 -3.09 6.51
C ASP A 247 12.42 -2.21 5.27
N ILE A 248 11.53 -2.48 4.30
CA ILE A 248 11.39 -1.66 3.10
C ILE A 248 10.92 -0.25 3.51
N ALA A 249 9.89 -0.17 4.34
CA ALA A 249 9.36 1.08 4.86
C ALA A 249 10.43 1.90 5.58
N ARG A 250 11.23 1.26 6.45
CA ARG A 250 12.35 1.90 7.16
C ARG A 250 13.42 2.42 6.22
N LYS A 251 13.80 1.63 5.22
CA LYS A 251 14.85 2.02 4.26
C LYS A 251 14.41 3.18 3.36
N HIS A 252 13.11 3.28 3.08
CA HIS A 252 12.54 4.24 2.14
C HIS A 252 11.65 5.29 2.80
N HIS A 253 11.74 5.41 4.12
CA HIS A 253 11.00 6.39 4.93
C HIS A 253 9.51 6.41 4.61
N LEU A 254 8.85 5.25 4.50
CA LEU A 254 7.41 5.18 4.32
C LEU A 254 6.69 5.23 5.67
N VAL A 255 5.40 5.54 5.65
CA VAL A 255 4.50 5.36 6.79
C VAL A 255 3.48 4.29 6.44
N ILE A 256 3.21 3.36 7.35
CA ILE A 256 2.25 2.28 7.14
C ILE A 256 1.24 2.27 8.27
N TYR A 257 -0.04 2.20 7.89
CA TYR A 257 -1.16 1.99 8.77
C TYR A 257 -1.80 0.62 8.52
N ARG A 258 -2.40 0.05 9.56
CA ARG A 258 -3.15 -1.21 9.55
C ARG A 258 -4.39 -1.09 10.43
N GLY A 259 -5.50 -1.67 10.01
CA GLY A 259 -6.71 -1.79 10.82
C GLY A 259 -7.62 -2.89 10.30
N LYS A 260 -8.58 -3.33 11.10
CA LYS A 260 -9.58 -4.31 10.64
C LYS A 260 -10.65 -3.65 9.76
N GLU A 261 -11.47 -4.49 9.15
CA GLU A 261 -12.68 -4.09 8.45
C GLU A 261 -13.51 -3.11 9.31
N ASN A 262 -13.89 -1.98 8.70
CA ASN A 262 -14.72 -0.95 9.34
C ASN A 262 -14.14 -0.33 10.64
N GLU A 263 -12.83 -0.45 10.87
CA GLU A 263 -12.14 0.15 12.02
C GLU A 263 -11.19 1.28 11.61
N THR A 264 -10.88 2.16 12.57
CA THR A 264 -9.81 3.16 12.46
C THR A 264 -8.47 2.46 12.22
N LEU A 265 -7.67 2.96 11.27
CA LEU A 265 -6.34 2.42 11.03
C LEU A 265 -5.37 2.94 12.09
N ARG A 266 -4.49 2.08 12.60
CA ARG A 266 -3.39 2.44 13.50
C ARG A 266 -2.07 2.42 12.75
N ARG A 267 -1.19 3.37 13.04
CA ARG A 267 0.15 3.40 12.49
C ARG A 267 0.93 2.21 13.03
N ILE A 268 1.45 1.38 12.13
CA ILE A 268 2.34 0.28 12.46
C ILE A 268 3.79 0.58 12.06
N PHE A 269 4.02 1.64 11.26
CA PHE A 269 5.36 2.12 10.95
C PHE A 269 5.38 3.63 10.62
N PRO A 270 6.38 4.41 11.08
CA PRO A 270 7.37 4.04 12.10
C PRO A 270 6.67 3.66 13.41
N GLU A 271 7.30 2.78 14.18
CA GLU A 271 6.86 2.48 15.54
C GLU A 271 6.89 3.77 16.36
N THR A 272 5.79 4.09 17.02
CA THR A 272 5.83 5.07 18.08
C THR A 272 6.51 4.43 19.27
N ASN A 273 7.54 5.08 19.81
CA ASN A 273 8.09 4.67 21.10
C ASN A 273 6.95 4.82 22.13
N VAL A 274 6.36 3.70 22.53
CA VAL A 274 5.49 3.61 23.72
C VAL A 274 6.36 3.20 24.90
#